data_AF-A0A2S9FZ98-F1
#
_entry.id   AF-A0A2S9FZ98-F1
#
_cell.length_a   1.000
_cell.length_b   1.000
_cell.length_c   1.000
_cell.angle_alpha   90.00
_cell.angle_beta   90.00
_cell.angle_gamma   90.00
#
_symmetry.space_group_name_H-M   'P 1'
#
loop_
_entity.id
_entity.type
_entity.pdbx_description
1 polymer ?
#
loop_
_entity_poly.entity_id
_entity_poly.type
_entity_poly.pdbx_seq_one_letter_code
_entity_poly.pdbx_strand_id
1 'polypeptide(L)'
;FSAVLIAIAVRSASGTALMWLAVPAISAVFASSGAPPVELLPESIRPLVEFQPMATTIRAMRALAHGDPALSPLLLASIWGIGIA
;
A
#
# COMPACT_ATOMS: atom_id res chain seq x y z
N PHE A 1 -0.45 -7.34 -0.98
CA PHE A 1 -1.20 -6.49 -0.04
C PHE A 1 -2.69 -6.84 0.01
N SER A 2 -3.49 -6.61 -1.04
CA SER A 2 -4.96 -6.86 -0.99
C SER A 2 -5.34 -8.31 -0.62
N ALA A 3 -4.61 -9.29 -1.14
CA ALA A 3 -4.81 -10.70 -0.76
C ALA A 3 -4.55 -10.97 0.73
N VAL A 4 -3.56 -10.29 1.32
CA VAL A 4 -3.25 -10.38 2.77
C VAL A 4 -4.37 -9.77 3.58
N LEU A 5 -4.86 -8.59 3.20
CA LEU A 5 -6.00 -7.96 3.86
C LEU A 5 -7.26 -8.82 3.80
N ILE A 6 -7.55 -9.42 2.64
CA ILE A 6 -8.69 -10.34 2.49
C ILE A 6 -8.51 -11.58 3.36
N ALA A 7 -7.30 -12.16 3.42
CA ALA A 7 -7.01 -13.29 4.28
C ALA A 7 -7.22 -12.98 5.77
N ILE A 8 -6.79 -11.80 6.23
CA ILE A 8 -7.02 -11.34 7.60
C ILE A 8 -8.51 -11.07 7.84
N ALA A 9 -9.17 -10.38 6.90
CA ALA A 9 -10.60 -10.08 6.96
C ALA A 9 -11.45 -11.34 7.12
N VAL A 10 -11.15 -12.39 6.34
CA VAL A 10 -11.86 -13.68 6.39
C VAL A 10 -11.56 -14.44 7.69
N ARG A 11 -10.35 -14.30 8.26
CA ARG A 11 -9.97 -14.96 9.52
C ARG A 11 -10.48 -14.22 10.76
N SER A 12 -10.70 -12.91 10.66
CA SER A 12 -11.26 -12.09 11.73
C SER A 12 -12.77 -12.32 11.86
N ALA A 13 -13.22 -12.87 12.98
CA ALA A 13 -14.66 -13.02 13.28
C ALA A 13 -15.36 -11.70 13.65
N SER A 14 -14.63 -10.59 13.80
CA SER A 14 -15.19 -9.30 14.24
C SER A 14 -15.28 -8.28 13.10
N GLY A 15 -16.46 -7.70 12.88
CA GLY A 15 -16.65 -6.63 11.89
C GLY A 15 -15.80 -5.38 12.17
N THR A 16 -15.45 -5.15 13.44
CA THR A 16 -14.59 -4.03 13.86
C THR A 16 -13.18 -4.14 13.28
N ALA A 17 -12.54 -5.32 13.33
CA ALA A 17 -11.20 -5.49 12.76
C ALA A 17 -11.21 -5.30 11.23
N LEU A 18 -12.31 -5.69 10.56
CA LEU A 18 -12.49 -5.39 9.14
C LEU A 18 -12.57 -3.88 8.87
N MET A 19 -13.32 -3.12 9.67
CA MET A 19 -13.39 -1.66 9.52
C MET A 19 -12.02 -1.00 9.71
N TRP A 20 -11.27 -1.41 10.74
CA TRP A 20 -9.93 -0.89 11.02
C TRP A 20 -8.91 -1.20 9.93
N LEU A 21 -9.12 -2.24 9.12
CA LEU A 21 -8.25 -2.57 7.98
C LEU A 21 -8.74 -1.92 6.68
N ALA A 22 -10.04 -1.93 6.42
CA ALA A 22 -10.62 -1.47 5.17
C ALA A 22 -10.51 0.06 5.01
N VAL A 23 -10.82 0.82 6.05
CA VAL A 23 -10.78 2.30 6.00
C VAL A 23 -9.39 2.83 5.65
N PRO A 24 -8.30 2.44 6.34
CA PRO A 24 -6.97 2.90 5.97
C PRO A 24 -6.51 2.34 4.62
N ALA A 25 -6.87 1.11 4.26
CA ALA A 25 -6.51 0.54 2.96
C ALA A 25 -7.15 1.32 1.79
N ILE A 26 -8.43 1.69 1.91
CA ILE A 26 -9.12 2.50 0.90
C ILE A 26 -8.52 3.90 0.85
N SER A 27 -8.26 4.52 2.00
CA SER A 27 -7.62 5.84 2.08
C SER A 27 -6.25 5.84 1.39
N ALA A 28 -5.46 4.79 1.60
CA ALA A 28 -4.15 4.61 0.99
C ALA A 28 -4.21 4.51 -0.54
N VAL A 29 -5.26 3.89 -1.11
CA VAL A 29 -5.48 3.85 -2.56
C VAL A 29 -5.60 5.26 -3.13
N PHE A 30 -6.51 6.06 -2.59
CA PHE A 30 -6.72 7.44 -3.03
C PHE A 30 -5.46 8.29 -2.86
N ALA A 31 -4.71 8.08 -1.78
CA ALA A 31 -3.44 8.74 -1.55
C ALA A 31 -2.32 8.30 -2.51
N SER A 32 -2.41 7.14 -3.16
CA SER A 32 -1.34 6.65 -4.06
C SER A 32 -1.57 6.93 -5.55
N SER A 33 -2.83 6.88 -6.01
CA SER A 33 -3.18 7.04 -7.43
C SER A 33 -3.96 8.32 -7.74
N GLY A 34 -4.51 8.97 -6.70
CA GLY A 34 -5.26 10.23 -6.81
C GLY A 34 -4.61 11.40 -6.07
N ALA A 35 -3.44 11.22 -5.45
CA ALA A 35 -2.75 12.32 -4.78
C ALA A 35 -2.12 13.30 -5.78
N PRO A 36 -1.98 14.58 -5.39
CA PRO A 36 -1.16 15.54 -6.13
C PRO A 36 0.22 14.96 -6.41
N PRO A 37 0.90 15.44 -7.48
CA PRO A 37 2.30 15.13 -7.72
C PRO A 37 3.07 15.25 -6.40
N VAL A 38 3.84 14.22 -6.05
CA VAL A 38 4.48 14.09 -4.74
C VAL A 38 5.45 15.26 -4.49
N GLU A 39 5.88 15.94 -5.54
CA GLU A 39 6.69 17.17 -5.53
C GLU A 39 5.97 18.39 -4.96
N LEU A 40 4.64 18.36 -4.89
CA LEU A 40 3.83 19.46 -4.35
C LEU A 40 3.43 19.25 -2.88
N LEU A 41 3.76 18.09 -2.31
CA LEU A 41 3.44 17.79 -0.91
C LEU A 41 4.49 18.39 0.04
N PRO A 42 4.08 18.81 1.25
CA PRO A 42 5.03 19.18 2.30
C PRO A 42 5.98 18.02 2.60
N GLU A 43 7.26 18.31 2.82
CA GLU A 43 8.31 17.30 3.07
C GLU A 43 8.01 16.36 4.25
N SER A 44 7.19 16.80 5.22
CA SER A 44 6.79 15.98 6.36
C SER A 44 5.79 14.87 6.01
N ILE A 45 4.93 15.08 5.01
CA ILE A 45 3.85 14.14 4.63
C ILE A 45 4.27 13.28 3.45
N ARG A 46 5.20 13.80 2.64
CA ARG A 46 5.81 13.14 1.50
C ARG A 46 6.23 11.68 1.75
N PRO A 47 7.02 11.34 2.79
CA PRO A 47 7.46 9.96 3.00
C PRO A 47 6.28 9.03 3.32
N LEU A 48 5.25 9.52 4.01
CA LEU A 48 4.07 8.71 4.34
C LEU A 48 3.32 8.30 3.07
N VAL A 49 3.18 9.22 2.11
CA VAL A 49 2.47 8.97 0.85
C VAL A 49 3.30 8.10 -0.11
N GLU A 50 4.62 8.20 -0.06
CA GLU A 50 5.51 7.43 -0.94
C GLU A 50 5.75 5.99 -0.49
N PHE A 51 5.87 5.76 0.81
CA PHE A 51 6.26 4.45 1.37
C PHE A 51 5.09 3.64 1.93
N GLN A 52 3.86 4.15 1.86
CA GLN A 52 2.67 3.38 2.24
C GLN A 52 2.49 2.11 1.38
N PRO A 53 1.84 1.06 1.91
CA PRO A 53 1.75 -0.26 1.28
C PRO A 53 1.15 -0.26 -0.13
N MET A 54 0.18 0.63 -0.40
CA MET A 54 -0.44 0.71 -1.73
C MET A 54 0.51 1.33 -2.76
N ALA A 55 1.20 2.42 -2.39
CA ALA A 55 2.16 3.09 -3.27
C ALA A 55 3.32 2.17 -3.66
N THR A 56 3.89 1.42 -2.70
CA THR A 56 4.98 0.47 -2.97
C THR A 56 4.51 -0.70 -3.85
N THR A 57 3.29 -1.20 -3.64
CA THR A 57 2.70 -2.26 -4.46
C THR A 57 2.48 -1.79 -5.91
N ILE A 58 1.90 -0.60 -6.11
CA ILE A 58 1.68 -0.04 -7.45
C ILE A 58 3.01 0.24 -8.16
N ARG A 59 4.03 0.75 -7.45
CA ARG A 59 5.38 0.93 -8.00
C ARG A 59 5.97 -0.39 -8.47
N ALA A 60 5.82 -1.47 -7.70
CA ALA A 60 6.27 -2.80 -8.12
C ALA A 60 5.54 -3.29 -9.37
N MET A 61 4.20 -3.16 -9.41
CA MET A 61 3.39 -3.52 -10.58
C MET A 61 3.80 -2.72 -11.83
N ARG A 62 4.01 -1.41 -11.68
CA ARG A 62 4.44 -0.54 -12.77
C ARG A 62 5.82 -0.92 -13.28
N ALA A 63 6.79 -1.15 -12.39
CA ALA A 63 8.13 -1.55 -12.76
C ALA A 63 8.13 -2.89 -13.52
N LEU A 64 7.39 -3.88 -13.03
CA LEU A 64 7.22 -5.16 -13.73
C LEU A 64 6.57 -5.00 -15.10
N ALA A 65 5.57 -4.12 -15.24
CA ALA A 65 4.88 -3.88 -16.51
C ALA A 65 5.75 -3.16 -17.55
N HIS A 66 6.67 -2.30 -17.11
CA HIS A 66 7.57 -1.54 -17.99
C HIS A 66 8.93 -2.24 -18.22
N GLY A 67 9.20 -3.34 -17.49
CA GLY A 67 10.49 -4.03 -17.53
C GLY A 67 11.59 -3.32 -16.72
N ASP A 68 11.22 -2.39 -15.84
CA ASP A 68 12.14 -1.66 -14.97
C ASP A 68 12.58 -2.52 -13.77
N PRO A 69 13.69 -2.16 -13.09
CA PRO A 69 14.13 -2.82 -11.87
C PRO A 69 13.05 -2.81 -10.76
N ALA A 70 12.39 -3.96 -10.56
CA ALA A 70 11.29 -4.10 -9.60
C ALA A 70 11.71 -4.64 -8.21
N LEU A 71 12.97 -5.04 -8.03
CA LEU A 71 13.44 -5.68 -6.79
C LEU A 71 13.19 -4.85 -5.53
N SER A 72 13.59 -3.57 -5.55
CA SER A 72 13.38 -2.64 -4.42
C SER A 72 11.90 -2.48 -4.04
N PRO A 73 10.99 -2.09 -4.96
CA PRO A 73 9.58 -1.95 -4.61
C PRO A 73 8.90 -3.28 -4.28
N LEU A 74 9.35 -4.41 -4.84
CA LEU A 74 8.87 -5.75 -4.47
C LEU A 74 9.23 -6.12 -3.04
N LEU A 75 10.45 -5.83 -2.59
CA LEU A 75 10.88 -6.08 -1.21
C LEU A 75 10.07 -5.23 -0.23
N LEU A 76 9.91 -3.94 -0.51
CA LEU A 76 9.09 -3.04 0.31
C LEU A 76 7.63 -3.49 0.38
N ALA A 77 7.03 -3.88 -0.75
CA ALA A 77 5.67 -4.40 -0.78
C ALA A 77 5.53 -5.72 -0.01
N SER A 78 6.56 -6.56 -0.02
CA SER A 78 6.61 -7.82 0.75
C SER A 78 6.75 -7.57 2.25
N ILE A 79 7.61 -6.62 2.65
CA ILE A 79 7.76 -6.20 4.06
C ILE A 79 6.42 -5.73 4.62
N TRP A 80 5.69 -4.90 3.88
CA TRP A 80 4.35 -4.48 4.28
C TRP A 80 3.35 -5.63 4.35
N GLY A 81 3.40 -6.56 3.39
CA GLY A 81 2.55 -7.75 3.39
C GLY A 81 2.79 -8.62 4.62
N ILE A 82 4.05 -8.80 5.04
CA ILE A 82 4.41 -9.59 6.21
C ILE A 82 4.12 -8.82 7.50
N GLY A 83 4.39 -7.53 7.57
CA GLY A 83 4.20 -6.73 8.78
C GLY A 83 2.73 -6.52 9.17
N ILE A 84 1.79 -6.72 8.24
CA ILE A 84 0.34 -6.62 8.48
C ILE A 84 -0.30 -7.99 8.72
N ALA A 85 0.32 -9.09 8.26
CA ALA A 85 -0.19 -10.46 8.37
C ALA A 85 -0.10 -11.01 9.79
#